data_AF-A0A2C9VIG1-F1
#
_entry.id   AF-A0A2C9VIG1-F1
#
_cell.length_a   1.000
_cell.length_b   1.000
_cell.length_c   1.000
_cell.angle_alpha   90.00
_cell.angle_beta   90.00
_cell.angle_gamma   90.00
#
_symmetry.space_group_name_H-M   'P 1'
#
loop_
_entity.id
_entity.type
_entity.pdbx_description
1 polymer ?
#
loop_
_entity_poly.entity_id
_entity_poly.type
_entity_poly.pdbx_seq_one_letter_code
_entity_poly.pdbx_strand_id
1 'polypeptide(L)'
;MGRGKIVIRRIDNSTSRQVTFSKRRSGLLKKARELSILCDAEVGVIIFSSTGKLYDYASSSMNSVIERYNKLKEEQNQLMNPASEIKISTETTSTHHLLRYMASVGDSLISE
;
A
#
# COMPACT_ATOMS: atom_id res chain seq x y z
N MET A 1 -32.91 -1.49 25.59
CA MET A 1 -33.47 -0.78 24.42
C MET A 1 -32.82 -1.30 23.15
N GLY A 2 -33.61 -1.83 22.20
CA GLY A 2 -33.11 -2.38 20.93
C GLY A 2 -32.55 -1.30 20.00
N ARG A 3 -31.68 -1.70 19.08
CA ARG A 3 -31.04 -0.80 18.12
C ARG A 3 -31.91 -0.69 16.86
N GLY A 4 -32.51 0.48 16.62
CA GLY A 4 -33.27 0.73 15.39
C GLY A 4 -32.40 0.76 14.14
N LYS A 5 -32.94 0.34 12.99
CA LYS A 5 -32.31 0.49 11.68
C LYS A 5 -32.20 1.99 11.34
N ILE A 6 -31.05 2.40 10.80
CA ILE A 6 -30.84 3.76 10.29
C ILE A 6 -30.50 3.72 8.81
N VAL A 7 -30.87 4.76 8.07
CA VAL A 7 -30.48 4.93 6.66
C VAL A 7 -28.98 5.28 6.58
N ILE A 8 -28.26 4.71 5.61
CA ILE A 8 -26.85 5.03 5.36
C ILE A 8 -26.78 6.35 4.58
N ARG A 9 -26.77 7.45 5.33
CA ARG A 9 -26.54 8.82 4.87
C ARG A 9 -25.86 9.62 5.97
N ARG A 10 -25.37 10.83 5.67
CA ARG A 10 -24.85 11.74 6.70
C ARG A 10 -25.94 12.01 7.75
N ILE A 11 -25.58 11.92 9.03
CA ILE A 11 -26.47 12.25 10.14
C ILE A 11 -26.45 13.77 10.31
N ASP A 12 -27.59 14.45 10.24
CA ASP A 12 -27.65 15.92 10.28
C ASP A 12 -27.47 16.47 11.69
N ASN A 13 -28.14 15.87 12.68
CA ASN A 13 -27.99 16.24 14.08
C ASN A 13 -26.54 16.03 14.56
N SER A 14 -25.88 17.10 14.98
CA SER A 14 -24.47 17.11 15.38
C SER A 14 -24.18 16.19 16.57
N THR A 15 -25.01 16.22 17.60
CA THR A 15 -24.87 15.38 18.80
C THR A 15 -25.02 13.89 18.45
N SER A 16 -26.08 13.52 17.72
CA SER A 16 -26.27 12.15 17.25
C SER A 16 -25.14 11.68 16.34
N ARG A 17 -24.63 12.56 15.48
CA ARG A 17 -23.48 12.27 14.60
C ARG A 17 -22.21 12.03 15.43
N GLN A 18 -21.94 12.83 16.44
CA GLN A 18 -20.77 12.66 17.31
C GLN A 18 -20.84 11.35 18.10
N VAL A 19 -21.99 11.04 18.71
CA VAL A 19 -22.18 9.77 19.44
C VAL A 19 -22.05 8.58 18.49
N THR A 20 -22.63 8.67 17.29
CA THR A 20 -22.54 7.61 16.28
C THR A 20 -21.11 7.43 15.78
N PHE A 21 -20.39 8.53 15.51
CA PHE A 21 -18.99 8.52 15.13
C PHE A 21 -18.16 7.80 16.19
N SER A 22 -18.27 8.19 17.46
CA SER A 22 -17.55 7.54 18.55
C SER A 22 -17.82 6.03 18.62
N LYS A 23 -19.08 5.61 18.54
CA LYS A 23 -19.45 4.19 18.61
C LYS A 23 -19.00 3.40 17.38
N ARG A 24 -19.18 3.93 16.17
CA ARG A 24 -18.80 3.26 14.91
C ARG A 24 -17.29 3.21 14.74
N ARG A 25 -16.57 4.29 15.07
CA ARG A 25 -15.12 4.34 15.10
C ARG A 25 -14.57 3.24 16.00
N SER A 26 -15.01 3.16 17.25
CA SER A 26 -14.55 2.10 18.16
C SER A 26 -14.88 0.70 17.64
N GLY A 27 -16.07 0.49 17.08
CA GLY A 27 -16.45 -0.78 16.47
C GLY A 27 -15.58 -1.17 15.27
N LEU A 28 -15.25 -0.20 14.40
CA LEU A 28 -14.39 -0.41 13.24
C LEU A 28 -12.97 -0.78 13.66
N LEU A 29 -12.37 -0.03 14.59
CA LEU A 29 -11.02 -0.33 15.10
C LEU A 29 -10.97 -1.69 15.79
N LYS A 30 -12.04 -2.07 16.51
CA LYS A 30 -12.15 -3.41 17.09
C LYS A 30 -12.15 -4.50 16.02
N LYS A 31 -12.93 -4.31 14.95
CA LYS A 31 -13.00 -5.28 13.83
C LYS A 31 -11.69 -5.39 13.06
N ALA A 32 -11.01 -4.27 12.84
CA ALA A 32 -9.68 -4.25 12.21
C ALA A 32 -8.66 -5.06 13.02
N ARG A 33 -8.65 -4.88 14.36
CA ARG A 33 -7.81 -5.66 15.27
C ARG A 33 -8.17 -7.15 15.29
N GLU A 34 -9.46 -7.48 15.36
CA GLU A 34 -9.92 -8.87 15.31
C GLU A 34 -9.42 -9.55 14.03
N LEU A 35 -9.57 -8.88 12.87
CA LEU A 35 -9.11 -9.40 11.59
C LEU A 35 -7.59 -9.61 11.55
N SER A 36 -6.81 -8.63 11.99
CA SER A 36 -5.34 -8.75 11.96
C SER A 36 -4.83 -9.91 12.81
N ILE A 37 -5.46 -10.15 13.97
CA ILE A 37 -5.06 -11.24 14.87
C ILE A 37 -5.54 -12.59 14.34
N LEU A 38 -6.80 -12.70 13.94
CA LEU A 38 -7.39 -13.99 13.55
C LEU A 38 -6.81 -14.55 12.25
N CYS A 39 -6.35 -13.68 11.35
CA CYS A 39 -5.92 -14.06 10.02
C CYS A 39 -4.45 -13.73 9.74
N ASP A 40 -3.69 -13.31 10.77
CA ASP A 40 -2.31 -12.83 10.63
C ASP A 40 -2.15 -11.80 9.48
N ALA A 41 -3.13 -10.90 9.38
CA ALA A 41 -3.22 -9.95 8.29
C ALA A 41 -2.64 -8.60 8.72
N GLU A 42 -1.86 -7.97 7.83
CA GLU A 42 -1.44 -6.59 8.01
C GLU A 42 -2.59 -5.63 7.70
N VAL A 43 -3.03 -4.86 8.70
CA VAL A 43 -4.21 -4.00 8.63
C VAL A 43 -3.89 -2.61 9.15
N GLY A 44 -4.25 -1.59 8.38
CA GLY A 44 -4.21 -0.19 8.78
C GLY A 44 -5.57 0.48 8.60
N VAL A 45 -5.96 1.33 9.55
CA VAL A 45 -7.17 2.16 9.50
C VAL A 45 -6.81 3.59 9.90
N ILE A 46 -7.15 4.55 9.05
CA ILE A 46 -6.96 5.99 9.28
C ILE A 46 -8.31 6.69 9.21
N ILE A 47 -8.66 7.48 10.22
CA ILE A 47 -9.95 8.17 10.32
C ILE A 47 -9.70 9.63 10.71
N PHE A 48 -10.10 10.55 9.85
CA PHE A 48 -10.17 11.98 10.17
C PHE A 48 -11.60 12.35 10.56
N SER A 49 -11.79 12.89 11.75
CA SER A 49 -13.10 13.41 12.14
C SER A 49 -13.41 14.72 11.41
N SER A 50 -14.69 15.11 11.40
CA SER A 50 -15.09 16.44 10.92
C SER A 50 -14.54 17.60 11.77
N THR A 51 -13.92 17.30 12.91
CA THR A 51 -13.23 18.29 13.76
C THR A 51 -11.71 18.29 13.54
N GLY A 52 -11.22 17.59 12.50
CA GLY A 52 -9.79 17.50 12.18
C GLY A 52 -8.98 16.59 13.10
N LYS A 53 -9.62 15.80 13.97
CA LYS A 53 -8.91 14.87 14.85
C LYS A 53 -8.59 13.58 14.10
N LEU A 54 -7.34 13.15 14.19
CA LEU A 54 -6.87 11.86 13.71
C LEU A 54 -7.20 10.76 14.72
N TYR A 55 -7.71 9.65 14.22
CA TYR A 55 -7.82 8.39 14.93
C TYR A 55 -7.36 7.27 14.01
N ASP A 56 -6.51 6.40 14.52
CA ASP A 56 -5.91 5.36 13.71
C ASP A 56 -5.70 4.06 14.47
N TYR A 57 -5.43 3.01 13.69
CA TYR A 57 -4.99 1.71 14.16
C TYR A 57 -4.10 1.09 13.09
N ALA A 58 -3.01 0.46 13.52
CA ALA A 58 -2.20 -0.43 12.69
C ALA A 58 -1.94 -1.73 13.46
N SER A 59 -1.90 -2.85 12.74
CA SER A 59 -1.53 -4.16 13.31
C SER A 59 -0.06 -4.19 13.75
N SER A 60 0.81 -3.44 13.06
CA SER A 60 2.23 -3.25 13.35
C SER A 60 2.52 -1.76 13.60
N SER A 61 3.11 -1.06 12.63
CA SER A 61 3.30 0.40 12.64
C SER A 61 2.57 1.02 11.44
N MET A 62 1.97 2.19 11.62
CA MET A 62 1.29 2.87 10.52
C MET A 62 2.23 3.18 9.35
N ASN A 63 3.49 3.54 9.66
CA ASN A 63 4.50 3.82 8.65
C ASN A 63 4.81 2.57 7.80
N SER A 64 4.95 1.40 8.42
CA SER A 64 5.22 0.13 7.72
C SER A 64 4.07 -0.23 6.78
N VAL A 65 2.81 -0.08 7.24
CA VAL A 65 1.63 -0.35 6.42
C VAL A 65 1.57 0.59 5.20
N ILE A 66 1.82 1.88 5.41
CA ILE A 66 1.82 2.89 4.33
C ILE A 66 2.96 2.64 3.34
N GLU A 67 4.17 2.33 3.84
CA GLU A 67 5.33 2.04 3.00
C GLU A 67 5.08 0.81 2.11
N ARG A 68 4.55 -0.28 2.69
CA ARG A 68 4.17 -1.48 1.94
C ARG A 68 3.11 -1.18 0.87
N TYR A 69 2.11 -0.36 1.19
CA TYR A 69 1.09 0.06 0.23
C TYR A 69 1.70 0.86 -0.94
N ASN A 70 2.55 1.84 -0.64
CA ASN A 70 3.16 2.69 -1.66
C ASN A 70 4.05 1.86 -2.61
N LYS A 71 4.89 0.98 -2.06
CA LYS A 71 5.73 0.07 -2.86
C LYS A 71 4.91 -0.76 -3.83
N LEU A 72 3.86 -1.44 -3.36
CA LEU A 72 3.02 -2.29 -4.21
C LEU A 72 2.24 -1.47 -5.26
N LYS A 73 1.81 -0.25 -4.90
CA LYS A 73 1.13 0.65 -5.82
C LYS A 73 2.06 1.13 -6.94
N GLU A 74 3.31 1.45 -6.62
CA GLU A 74 4.33 1.83 -7.60
C GLU A 74 4.64 0.68 -8.56
N GLU A 75 4.82 -0.53 -8.04
CA GLU A 75 5.03 -1.74 -8.86
C GLU A 75 3.84 -1.99 -9.82
N GLN A 76 2.60 -1.84 -9.34
CA GLN A 76 1.40 -1.97 -10.19
C GLN A 76 1.34 -0.89 -11.28
N ASN A 77 1.69 0.35 -10.96
CA ASN A 77 1.70 1.44 -11.93
C ASN A 77 2.78 1.23 -13.03
N GLN A 78 3.91 0.61 -12.70
CA GLN A 78 4.96 0.29 -13.68
C GLN A 78 4.53 -0.82 -14.65
N LEU A 79 3.80 -1.83 -14.17
CA LEU A 79 3.23 -2.90 -15.00
C LEU A 79 2.12 -2.41 -15.93
N MET A 80 1.41 -1.34 -15.57
CA MET A 80 0.37 -0.73 -16.41
C MET A 80 0.92 0.29 -17.43
N ASN A 81 2.22 0.60 -17.39
CA ASN A 81 2.87 1.48 -18.34
C ASN A 81 3.66 0.65 -19.38
N PRO A 82 3.16 0.50 -20.63
CA PRO A 82 3.88 -0.21 -21.69
C PRO A 82 5.17 0.49 -22.15
N ALA A 83 5.52 1.65 -21.57
CA ALA A 83 6.75 2.39 -21.88
C ALA A 83 7.93 2.06 -20.95
N SER A 84 7.72 1.37 -19.82
CA SER A 84 8.80 1.08 -18.85
C SER A 84 9.61 -0.18 -19.19
N GLU A 85 9.05 -1.13 -19.93
CA GLU A 85 9.76 -2.35 -20.34
C GLU A 85 10.89 -2.06 -21.35
N ILE A 86 10.79 -0.98 -22.12
CA ILE A 86 11.79 -0.65 -23.14
C ILE A 86 13.11 -0.16 -22.52
N LYS A 87 13.10 0.53 -21.36
CA LYS A 87 14.36 1.09 -20.80
C LYS A 87 15.23 0.05 -20.09
N ILE A 88 14.62 -0.87 -19.34
CA ILE A 88 15.36 -1.90 -18.59
C ILE A 88 15.97 -2.94 -19.56
N SER A 89 15.27 -3.26 -20.65
CA SER A 89 15.74 -4.21 -21.66
C SER A 89 16.86 -3.66 -22.56
N THR A 90 16.86 -2.36 -22.89
CA THR A 90 17.90 -1.76 -23.75
C THR A 90 19.25 -1.56 -23.07
N GLU A 91 19.25 -1.20 -21.78
CA GLU A 91 20.50 -1.02 -21.01
C GLU A 91 21.17 -2.37 -20.69
N THR A 92 20.38 -3.39 -20.35
CA THR A 92 20.88 -4.76 -20.13
C THR A 92 21.41 -5.40 -21.42
N THR A 93 20.77 -5.15 -22.57
CA THR A 93 21.25 -5.66 -23.86
C THR A 93 22.57 -4.99 -24.27
N SER A 94 22.68 -3.66 -24.09
CA SER A 94 23.91 -2.93 -24.44
C SER A 94 25.10 -3.32 -23.58
N THR A 95 24.90 -3.47 -22.27
CA THR A 95 25.95 -3.93 -21.33
C THR A 95 26.37 -5.36 -21.61
N HIS A 96 25.43 -6.27 -21.88
CA HIS A 96 25.73 -7.66 -22.23
C HIS A 96 26.47 -7.78 -23.57
N HIS A 97 26.12 -6.95 -24.56
CA HIS A 97 26.83 -6.91 -25.85
C HIS A 97 28.27 -6.41 -25.71
N LEU A 98 28.50 -5.38 -24.89
CA LEU A 98 29.85 -4.87 -24.61
C LEU A 98 30.70 -5.90 -23.86
N LEU A 99 30.14 -6.59 -22.86
CA LEU A 99 30.83 -7.68 -22.15
C LEU A 99 31.21 -8.83 -23.08
N ARG A 100 30.33 -9.22 -24.01
CA ARG A 100 30.61 -10.27 -24.99
C ARG A 100 31.70 -9.86 -25.98
N TYR A 101 31.72 -8.60 -26.40
CA TYR A 101 32.79 -8.06 -27.24
C TYR A 101 34.14 -8.07 -26.52
N MET A 102 34.19 -7.58 -25.28
CA MET A 102 35.42 -7.57 -24.49
C MET A 102 35.95 -8.99 -24.21
N ALA A 103 35.06 -9.97 -23.96
CA ALA A 103 35.45 -11.37 -23.81
C ALA A 103 36.07 -11.95 -25.10
N SER A 104 35.51 -11.63 -26.28
CA SER A 104 36.06 -12.10 -27.56
C SER A 104 37.42 -11.48 -27.93
N VAL A 105 37.67 -10.24 -27.49
CA VAL A 105 38.96 -9.56 -27.70
C VAL A 105 40.01 -10.09 -26.72
N GLY A 106 39.62 -10.46 -25.50
CA GLY A 106 40.50 -11.05 -24.50
C GLY A 106 41.06 -12.42 -24.90
N ASP A 107 40.24 -13.28 -25.52
CA ASP A 107 40.69 -14.61 -25.98
C ASP A 107 41.67 -14.54 -27.17
N SER A 108 41.70 -13.42 -27.90
CA SER A 108 42.63 -13.20 -29.02
C SER A 108 44.03 -12.75 -28.57
N LEU A 109 44.24 -12.43 -27.28
CA LEU A 109 45.52 -11.95 -26.73
C LEU A 109 46.26 -13.01 -25.89
N ILE A 110 45.74 -14.23 -25.80
CA ILE A 110 46.37 -15.35 -25.06
C ILE A 110 46.86 -16.45 -26.03
N SER A 111 46.74 -16.23 -27.35
CA SER A 111 47.04 -17.23 -28.39
C SER A 111 48.23 -16.85 -29.30
N GLU A 112 49.27 -16.18 -28.78
CA GLU A 112 50.61 -16.09 -29.39
C GLU A 112 51.71 -16.23 -28.31
#